data_AF-A0A9J5YL85-F1
#
_entry.id   AF-A0A9J5YL85-F1
#
_cell.length_a   1.000
_cell.length_b   1.000
_cell.length_c   1.000
_cell.angle_alpha   90.00
_cell.angle_beta   90.00
_cell.angle_gamma   90.00
#
_symmetry.space_group_name_H-M   'P 1'
#
loop_
_entity.id
_entity.type
_entity.pdbx_description
1 polymer ?
#
loop_
_entity_poly.entity_id
_entity_poly.type
_entity_poly.pdbx_seq_one_letter_code
_entity_poly.pdbx_strand_id
1 'polypeptide(L)'
;MQTYYYSRPTPQDVLIEERNWNQTNTSYNGSGIYEWNLNGLTDRQLTILVQRILMYATICKSFTDQLRGWWDNYMSSDQKADVINDISDSEGVDNLGMALVKNREDVYEIVCTLLNGLRCRTLGEFRWYKDTYMSRVMELSENNYDHWKAKFIDGLPPLFTERVRKALRTSHSEIPYKDYTYGKLIGVCTQEGINMCNELKLSRQVKMAKLKKRSELEEFCA
;
A
#
# COMPACT_ATOMS: atom_id res chain seq x y z
N MET A 1 51.73 -11.35 -20.98
CA MET A 1 51.41 -12.76 -21.33
C MET A 1 50.36 -13.23 -20.35
N GLN A 2 49.12 -13.45 -20.79
CA GLN A 2 48.05 -13.97 -19.93
C GLN A 2 48.10 -15.49 -19.92
N THR A 3 48.35 -16.06 -18.75
CA THR A 3 48.21 -17.49 -18.49
C THR A 3 46.75 -17.78 -18.19
N TYR A 4 46.03 -18.40 -19.12
CA TYR A 4 44.69 -18.92 -18.87
C TYR A 4 44.81 -20.29 -18.18
N TYR A 5 44.00 -20.54 -17.15
CA TYR A 5 44.08 -21.74 -16.31
C TYR A 5 43.57 -23.03 -16.99
N TYR A 6 42.81 -22.94 -18.09
CA TYR A 6 42.37 -24.09 -18.88
C TYR A 6 42.53 -23.88 -20.39
N SER A 7 42.90 -24.95 -21.11
CA SER A 7 43.25 -24.94 -22.54
C SER A 7 42.08 -25.17 -23.52
N ARG A 8 40.82 -24.98 -23.11
CA ARG A 8 39.64 -25.08 -23.99
C ARG A 8 38.65 -23.93 -23.74
N PRO A 9 37.88 -23.50 -24.75
CA PRO A 9 36.88 -22.45 -24.58
C PRO A 9 35.72 -22.94 -23.71
N THR A 10 35.57 -22.34 -22.53
CA THR A 10 34.42 -22.54 -21.63
C THR A 10 33.19 -21.82 -22.17
N PRO A 11 31.97 -22.38 -22.05
CA PRO A 11 30.73 -21.68 -22.41
C PRO A 11 30.63 -20.32 -21.71
N GLN A 12 30.08 -19.34 -22.42
CA GLN A 12 30.10 -17.92 -22.02
C GLN A 12 29.44 -17.67 -20.65
N ASP A 13 28.56 -18.57 -20.25
CA ASP A 13 27.81 -18.57 -18.99
C ASP A 13 28.69 -18.90 -17.77
N VAL A 14 29.85 -19.51 -17.99
CA VAL A 14 30.83 -19.92 -16.96
C VAL A 14 32.01 -18.95 -16.88
N LEU A 15 32.17 -18.04 -17.86
CA LEU A 15 33.26 -17.04 -17.90
C LEU A 15 32.99 -15.80 -17.03
N ILE A 16 31.88 -15.79 -16.27
CA ILE A 16 31.53 -14.72 -15.32
C ILE A 16 31.92 -15.12 -13.89
N GLU A 17 32.91 -15.99 -13.73
CA GLU A 17 33.65 -16.03 -12.48
C GLU A 17 34.61 -14.82 -12.45
N GLU A 18 34.32 -13.92 -11.50
CA GLU A 18 35.26 -12.94 -10.96
C GLU A 18 35.69 -11.79 -11.88
N ARG A 19 34.77 -11.21 -12.66
CA ARG A 19 34.99 -9.81 -13.06
C ARG A 19 34.82 -8.94 -11.81
N ASN A 20 35.94 -8.61 -11.17
CA ASN A 20 36.07 -7.68 -10.04
C ASN A 20 34.98 -6.61 -10.08
N TRP A 21 33.91 -6.86 -9.32
CA TRP A 21 32.79 -5.94 -9.21
C TRP A 21 33.23 -4.79 -8.31
N ASN A 22 34.01 -3.89 -8.89
CA ASN A 22 34.40 -2.62 -8.28
C ASN A 22 33.25 -1.61 -8.39
N GLN A 23 32.00 -1.97 -8.05
CA GLN A 23 31.09 -0.94 -7.56
C GLN A 23 31.52 -0.62 -6.14
N THR A 24 32.19 0.52 -6.05
CA THR A 24 32.97 1.07 -4.94
C THR A 24 32.21 1.29 -3.62
N ASN A 25 30.92 0.98 -3.54
CA ASN A 25 30.13 1.22 -2.32
C ASN A 25 29.75 -0.11 -1.65
N THR A 26 30.74 -0.73 -0.99
CA THR A 26 30.50 -1.81 0.00
C THR A 26 30.06 -1.26 1.35
N SER A 27 30.09 0.06 1.52
CA SER A 27 29.62 0.77 2.70
C SER A 27 28.89 2.04 2.27
N TYR A 28 27.92 2.45 3.08
CA TYR A 28 27.14 3.67 2.89
C TYR A 28 27.27 4.51 4.15
N ASN A 29 27.50 5.81 3.98
CA ASN A 29 27.60 6.83 5.00
C ASN A 29 26.43 7.80 4.84
N GLY A 30 25.78 8.18 5.93
CA GLY A 30 24.62 9.09 5.91
C GLY A 30 24.92 10.50 5.42
N SER A 31 26.19 10.90 5.31
CA SER A 31 26.58 12.24 4.82
C SER A 31 26.87 12.30 3.32
N GLY A 32 26.74 11.20 2.57
CA GLY A 32 27.04 11.12 1.13
C GLY A 32 25.78 10.92 0.28
N ILE A 33 25.75 11.55 -0.90
CA ILE A 33 24.75 11.27 -1.94
C ILE A 33 25.27 10.11 -2.79
N TYR A 34 24.45 9.07 -2.96
CA TYR A 34 24.79 7.88 -3.73
C TYR A 34 23.96 7.78 -5.00
N GLU A 35 24.63 7.64 -6.14
CA GLU A 35 24.01 7.38 -7.43
C GLU A 35 24.32 5.96 -7.89
N TRP A 36 23.32 5.25 -8.42
CA TRP A 36 23.46 3.88 -8.89
C TRP A 36 23.21 3.80 -10.39
N ASN A 37 24.24 3.42 -11.15
CA ASN A 37 24.11 3.16 -12.59
C ASN A 37 23.60 1.73 -12.83
N LEU A 38 22.44 1.61 -13.48
CA LEU A 38 21.77 0.35 -13.78
C LEU A 38 22.14 -0.22 -15.17
N ASN A 39 22.81 0.57 -16.02
CA ASN A 39 23.03 0.20 -17.41
C ASN A 39 24.20 -0.79 -17.55
N GLY A 40 24.01 -1.83 -18.38
CA GLY A 40 25.06 -2.80 -18.71
C GLY A 40 25.30 -3.88 -17.65
N LEU A 41 24.37 -4.07 -16.71
CA LEU A 41 24.44 -5.09 -15.67
C LEU A 41 23.77 -6.40 -16.11
N THR A 42 24.30 -7.53 -15.65
CA THR A 42 23.62 -8.83 -15.77
C THR A 42 22.47 -8.92 -14.77
N ASP A 43 21.46 -9.78 -15.02
CA ASP A 43 20.28 -9.93 -14.15
C ASP A 43 20.66 -10.24 -12.69
N ARG A 44 21.70 -11.07 -12.48
CA ARG A 44 22.20 -11.39 -11.14
C ARG A 44 22.79 -10.16 -10.45
N GLN A 45 23.57 -9.35 -11.18
CA GLN A 45 24.18 -8.13 -10.64
C GLN A 45 23.13 -7.07 -10.33
N LEU A 46 22.12 -6.93 -11.20
CA LEU A 46 20.99 -6.04 -10.99
C LEU A 46 20.21 -6.45 -9.74
N THR A 47 19.98 -7.74 -9.54
CA THR A 47 19.31 -8.27 -8.34
C THR A 47 20.07 -7.91 -7.06
N ILE A 48 21.40 -8.12 -7.04
CA ILE A 48 22.25 -7.81 -5.88
C ILE A 48 22.26 -6.30 -5.60
N LEU A 49 22.35 -5.47 -6.65
CA LEU A 49 22.35 -4.01 -6.53
C LEU A 49 21.04 -3.49 -5.96
N VAL A 50 19.90 -3.96 -6.50
CA VAL A 50 18.56 -3.61 -6.02
C VAL A 50 18.39 -4.02 -4.56
N GLN A 51 18.82 -5.22 -4.17
CA GLN A 51 18.72 -5.67 -2.78
C GLN A 51 19.52 -4.78 -1.82
N ARG A 52 20.70 -4.28 -2.23
CA ARG A 52 21.51 -3.34 -1.43
C ARG A 52 20.86 -1.96 -1.32
N ILE A 53 20.33 -1.44 -2.41
CA ILE A 53 19.57 -0.17 -2.42
C ILE A 53 18.39 -0.28 -1.45
N LEU A 54 17.66 -1.40 -1.51
CA LEU A 54 16.53 -1.66 -0.62
C LEU A 54 16.97 -1.74 0.85
N MET A 55 18.08 -2.41 1.17
CA MET A 55 18.61 -2.46 2.54
C MET A 55 18.98 -1.07 3.08
N TYR A 56 19.64 -0.24 2.28
CA TYR A 56 19.97 1.13 2.70
C TYR A 56 18.69 1.96 2.90
N ALA A 57 17.77 1.89 1.93
CA ALA A 57 16.51 2.61 1.99
C ALA A 57 15.62 2.19 3.17
N THR A 58 15.59 0.91 3.56
CA THR A 58 14.82 0.45 4.72
C THR A 58 15.43 0.92 6.05
N ILE A 59 16.76 0.97 6.16
CA ILE A 59 17.43 1.53 7.34
C ILE A 59 17.11 3.03 7.46
N CYS A 60 17.28 3.80 6.38
CA CYS A 60 16.91 5.21 6.36
C CYS A 60 15.43 5.42 6.72
N LYS A 61 14.52 4.63 6.12
CA LYS A 61 13.09 4.69 6.44
C LYS A 61 12.81 4.39 7.91
N SER A 62 13.43 3.36 8.47
CA SER A 62 13.24 2.99 9.89
C SER A 62 13.70 4.08 10.85
N PHE A 63 14.78 4.78 10.52
CA PHE A 63 15.26 5.92 11.29
C PHE A 63 14.33 7.13 11.18
N THR A 64 13.84 7.43 9.97
CA THR A 64 12.84 8.49 9.75
C THR A 64 11.53 8.19 10.49
N ASP A 65 11.09 6.94 10.53
CA ASP A 65 9.89 6.52 11.27
C ASP A 65 10.08 6.67 12.79
N GLN A 66 11.28 6.43 13.32
CA GLN A 66 11.61 6.67 14.74
C GLN A 66 11.62 8.16 15.08
N LEU A 67 12.27 8.99 14.24
CA LEU A 67 12.25 10.45 14.40
C LEU A 67 10.83 10.99 14.30
N ARG A 68 10.01 10.46 13.39
CA ARG A 68 8.59 10.79 13.26
C ARG A 68 7.83 10.41 14.53
N GLY A 69 8.03 9.20 15.05
CA GLY A 69 7.40 8.77 16.30
C GLY A 69 7.75 9.68 17.48
N TRP A 70 9.00 10.17 17.53
CA TRP A 70 9.44 11.13 18.55
C TRP A 70 8.80 12.51 18.37
N TRP A 71 8.83 13.04 17.14
CA TRP A 71 8.18 14.29 16.76
C TRP A 71 6.69 14.28 17.11
N ASP A 72 5.95 13.25 16.72
CA ASP A 72 4.49 13.22 16.87
C ASP A 72 4.05 13.03 18.33
N ASN A 73 4.74 12.19 19.11
CA ASN A 73 4.26 11.77 20.43
C ASN A 73 4.94 12.44 21.63
N TYR A 74 6.16 12.96 21.46
CA TYR A 74 6.98 13.43 22.60
C TYR A 74 7.37 14.90 22.52
N MET A 75 7.21 15.55 21.36
CA MET A 75 7.59 16.96 21.17
C MET A 75 6.37 17.88 21.26
N SER A 76 6.48 18.93 22.08
CA SER A 76 5.45 19.97 22.23
C SER A 76 5.36 20.90 21.02
N SER A 77 4.25 21.60 20.85
CA SER A 77 4.05 22.54 19.73
C SER A 77 5.11 23.64 19.68
N ASP A 78 5.55 24.13 20.84
CA ASP A 78 6.57 25.18 20.94
C ASP A 78 7.95 24.65 20.51
N GLN A 79 8.33 23.45 20.98
CA GLN A 79 9.58 22.79 20.56
C GLN A 79 9.61 22.47 19.06
N LYS A 80 8.46 22.12 18.48
CA LYS A 80 8.34 21.92 17.04
C LYS A 80 8.58 23.22 16.28
N ALA A 81 8.01 24.33 16.77
CA ALA A 81 8.19 25.65 16.18
C ALA A 81 9.66 26.11 16.26
N ASP A 82 10.35 25.85 17.38
CA ASP A 82 11.77 26.17 17.53
C ASP A 82 12.62 25.41 16.50
N VAL A 83 12.40 24.10 16.31
CA VAL A 83 13.13 23.29 15.32
C VAL A 83 12.83 23.72 13.88
N ILE A 84 11.60 24.16 13.59
CA ILE A 84 11.20 24.63 12.26
C ILE A 84 11.82 25.99 11.95
N ASN A 85 11.91 26.87 12.95
CA ASN A 85 12.42 28.23 12.78
C ASN A 85 13.94 28.32 12.96
N ASP A 86 14.60 27.23 13.33
CA ASP A 86 16.05 27.16 13.40
C ASP A 86 16.64 27.28 11.98
N ILE A 87 17.43 28.32 11.75
CA ILE A 87 18.05 28.60 10.45
C ILE A 87 19.53 28.34 10.61
N SER A 88 20.08 27.47 9.75
CA SER A 88 21.54 27.29 9.69
C SER A 88 22.20 28.51 9.07
N ASP A 89 23.23 29.05 9.71
CA ASP A 89 24.02 30.20 9.22
C ASP A 89 24.81 29.90 7.93
N SER A 90 24.87 28.64 7.49
CA SER A 90 25.59 28.21 6.28
C SER A 90 24.68 28.18 5.05
N GLU A 91 25.06 28.91 3.99
CA GLU A 91 24.40 28.85 2.68
C GLU A 91 24.31 27.41 2.15
N GLY A 92 23.10 26.98 1.78
CA GLY A 92 22.85 25.68 1.13
C GLY A 92 22.58 24.49 2.05
N VAL A 93 22.50 24.70 3.37
CA VAL A 93 22.01 23.69 4.30
C VAL A 93 20.54 23.95 4.55
N ASP A 94 19.66 23.11 3.99
CA ASP A 94 18.24 23.16 4.31
C ASP A 94 18.05 22.81 5.79
N ASN A 95 17.24 23.59 6.50
CA ASN A 95 16.95 23.25 7.89
C ASN A 95 16.19 21.92 7.93
N LEU A 96 16.66 21.01 8.78
CA LEU A 96 16.09 19.66 8.92
C LEU A 96 14.61 19.70 9.31
N GLY A 97 14.17 20.70 10.08
CA GLY A 97 12.77 20.88 10.47
C GLY A 97 11.83 21.14 9.30
N MET A 98 12.20 22.03 8.39
CA MET A 98 11.51 22.42 7.18
C MET A 98 11.57 21.31 6.14
N ALA A 99 12.71 20.61 6.03
CA ALA A 99 12.78 19.42 5.19
C ALA A 99 11.83 18.31 5.70
N LEU A 100 11.70 18.14 7.02
CA LEU A 100 10.75 17.19 7.63
C LEU A 100 9.29 17.61 7.43
N VAL A 101 8.98 18.91 7.59
CA VAL A 101 7.63 19.46 7.36
C VAL A 101 7.24 19.42 5.89
N LYS A 102 8.13 19.82 4.98
CA LYS A 102 7.88 19.81 3.54
C LYS A 102 7.70 18.39 3.00
N ASN A 103 8.58 17.46 3.41
CA ASN A 103 8.36 16.03 3.12
C ASN A 103 7.04 15.51 3.72
N ARG A 104 6.55 16.07 4.84
CA ARG A 104 5.27 15.68 5.44
C ARG A 104 4.08 16.18 4.63
N GLU A 105 4.11 17.42 4.16
CA GLU A 105 3.09 17.97 3.26
C GLU A 105 3.04 17.18 1.93
N ASP A 106 4.21 16.93 1.33
CA ASP A 106 4.32 16.16 0.09
C ASP A 106 3.79 14.73 0.27
N VAL A 107 4.17 14.04 1.35
CA VAL A 107 3.70 12.66 1.63
C VAL A 107 2.21 12.63 1.95
N TYR A 108 1.70 13.60 2.73
CA TYR A 108 0.28 13.70 3.04
C TYR A 108 -0.56 13.87 1.76
N GLU A 109 -0.16 14.80 0.89
CA GLU A 109 -0.86 15.08 -0.36
C GLU A 109 -0.83 13.88 -1.31
N ILE A 110 0.30 13.17 -1.40
CA ILE A 110 0.43 11.93 -2.17
C ILE A 110 -0.53 10.85 -1.64
N VAL A 111 -0.56 10.63 -0.33
CA VAL A 111 -1.45 9.63 0.30
C VAL A 111 -2.92 10.01 0.09
N CYS A 112 -3.28 11.28 0.26
CA CYS A 112 -4.63 11.76 0.01
C CYS A 112 -5.05 11.57 -1.44
N THR A 113 -4.17 11.89 -2.39
CA THR A 113 -4.42 11.70 -3.84
C THR A 113 -4.62 10.22 -4.18
N LEU A 114 -3.77 9.35 -3.63
CA LEU A 114 -3.86 7.90 -3.81
C LEU A 114 -5.17 7.36 -3.24
N LEU A 115 -5.52 7.69 -1.99
CA LEU A 115 -6.77 7.29 -1.37
C LEU A 115 -7.99 7.84 -2.13
N ASN A 116 -7.85 9.01 -2.75
CA ASN A 116 -8.91 9.60 -3.54
C ASN A 116 -9.21 8.86 -4.84
N GLY A 117 -8.16 8.32 -5.48
CA GLY A 117 -8.25 7.50 -6.68
C GLY A 117 -8.52 6.01 -6.42
N LEU A 118 -8.32 5.53 -5.18
CA LEU A 118 -8.44 4.11 -4.86
C LEU A 118 -9.91 3.64 -4.92
N ARG A 119 -10.17 2.65 -5.77
CA ARG A 119 -11.50 2.04 -5.95
C ARG A 119 -11.39 0.52 -6.02
N CYS A 120 -12.37 -0.16 -5.45
CA CYS A 120 -12.60 -1.59 -5.57
C CYS A 120 -13.51 -1.82 -6.78
N ARG A 121 -12.97 -2.40 -7.87
CA ARG A 121 -13.75 -2.58 -9.11
C ARG A 121 -14.72 -3.75 -8.98
N THR A 122 -14.28 -4.81 -8.31
CA THR A 122 -15.06 -6.03 -8.11
C THR A 122 -14.96 -6.52 -6.67
N LEU A 123 -15.97 -7.24 -6.19
CA LEU A 123 -15.94 -7.83 -4.84
C LEU A 123 -14.79 -8.84 -4.65
N GLY A 124 -14.28 -9.45 -5.73
CA GLY A 124 -13.11 -10.31 -5.68
C GLY A 124 -11.84 -9.58 -5.25
N GLU A 125 -11.75 -8.27 -5.53
CA GLU A 125 -10.63 -7.41 -5.14
C GLU A 125 -10.79 -6.81 -3.75
N PHE A 126 -11.89 -7.09 -3.03
CA PHE A 126 -12.17 -6.45 -1.74
C PHE A 126 -11.05 -6.64 -0.72
N ARG A 127 -10.41 -7.83 -0.70
CA ARG A 127 -9.26 -8.11 0.17
C ARG A 127 -8.12 -7.13 -0.10
N TRP A 128 -7.72 -7.01 -1.36
CA TRP A 128 -6.65 -6.10 -1.80
C TRP A 128 -7.00 -4.63 -1.55
N TYR A 129 -8.23 -4.23 -1.90
CA TYR A 129 -8.72 -2.87 -1.69
C TYR A 129 -8.65 -2.49 -0.22
N LYS A 130 -9.18 -3.36 0.65
CA LYS A 130 -9.16 -3.16 2.10
C LYS A 130 -7.73 -3.01 2.60
N ASP A 131 -6.84 -3.96 2.29
CA ASP A 131 -5.48 -3.94 2.82
C ASP A 131 -4.69 -2.72 2.32
N THR A 132 -4.89 -2.32 1.06
CA THR A 132 -4.27 -1.13 0.46
C THR A 132 -4.82 0.16 1.05
N TYR A 133 -6.14 0.26 1.25
CA TYR A 133 -6.76 1.42 1.87
C TYR A 133 -6.26 1.57 3.31
N MET A 134 -6.26 0.47 4.06
CA MET A 134 -5.85 0.47 5.48
C MET A 134 -4.37 0.82 5.65
N SER A 135 -3.48 0.32 4.80
CA SER A 135 -2.05 0.65 4.89
C SER A 135 -1.77 2.13 4.65
N ARG A 136 -2.61 2.81 3.86
CA ARG A 136 -2.44 4.22 3.50
C ARG A 136 -3.17 5.16 4.45
N VAL A 137 -4.41 4.86 4.80
CA VAL A 137 -5.19 5.72 5.70
C VAL A 137 -4.57 5.76 7.11
N MET A 138 -3.93 4.67 7.56
CA MET A 138 -3.26 4.62 8.85
C MET A 138 -1.97 5.45 8.91
N GLU A 139 -1.44 5.89 7.77
CA GLU A 139 -0.32 6.83 7.70
C GLU A 139 -0.76 8.29 7.95
N LEU A 140 -2.07 8.57 7.90
CA LEU A 140 -2.62 9.92 8.12
C LEU A 140 -2.86 10.20 9.61
N SER A 141 -2.48 11.40 10.06
CA SER A 141 -2.79 11.88 11.42
C SER A 141 -4.30 12.07 11.64
N GLU A 142 -5.06 12.34 10.57
CA GLU A 142 -6.50 12.61 10.58
C GLU A 142 -7.34 11.39 10.15
N ASN A 143 -6.79 10.18 10.27
CA ASN A 143 -7.41 8.96 9.79
C ASN A 143 -8.81 8.67 10.38
N ASN A 144 -9.13 9.23 11.54
CA ASN A 144 -10.41 9.00 12.21
C ASN A 144 -11.53 9.93 11.72
N TYR A 145 -11.24 10.87 10.82
CA TYR A 145 -12.25 11.77 10.27
C TYR A 145 -13.32 11.03 9.46
N ASP A 146 -14.55 11.51 9.57
CA ASP A 146 -15.72 10.93 8.90
C ASP A 146 -15.54 10.87 7.38
N HIS A 147 -14.84 11.86 6.80
CA HIS A 147 -14.51 11.88 5.38
C HIS A 147 -13.79 10.60 4.93
N TRP A 148 -12.79 10.12 5.67
CA TRP A 148 -12.05 8.92 5.28
C TRP A 148 -12.89 7.66 5.46
N LYS A 149 -13.71 7.60 6.51
CA LYS A 149 -14.66 6.49 6.69
C LYS A 149 -15.70 6.43 5.58
N ALA A 150 -16.24 7.58 5.17
CA ALA A 150 -17.14 7.69 4.03
C ALA A 150 -16.43 7.31 2.73
N LYS A 151 -15.21 7.80 2.51
CA LYS A 151 -14.40 7.51 1.33
C LYS A 151 -14.11 6.01 1.17
N PHE A 152 -13.87 5.30 2.26
CA PHE A 152 -13.72 3.84 2.25
C PHE A 152 -14.97 3.14 1.70
N ILE A 153 -16.17 3.59 2.10
CA ILE A 153 -17.43 3.03 1.61
C ILE A 153 -17.68 3.43 0.15
N ASP A 154 -17.38 4.67 -0.22
CA ASP A 154 -17.53 5.18 -1.59
C ASP A 154 -16.59 4.49 -2.57
N GLY A 155 -15.48 3.92 -2.08
CA GLY A 155 -14.53 3.17 -2.90
C GLY A 155 -15.05 1.80 -3.32
N LEU A 156 -16.15 1.31 -2.76
CA LEU A 156 -16.73 0.00 -3.07
C LEU A 156 -17.50 0.00 -4.41
N PRO A 157 -17.79 -1.19 -5.00
CA PRO A 157 -18.62 -1.29 -6.20
C PRO A 157 -20.03 -0.69 -5.96
N PRO A 158 -20.62 0.08 -6.91
CA PRO A 158 -21.80 0.92 -6.66
C PRO A 158 -23.00 0.21 -5.99
N LEU A 159 -23.40 -0.95 -6.52
CA LEU A 159 -24.53 -1.73 -5.95
C LEU A 159 -24.22 -2.24 -4.53
N PHE A 160 -22.96 -2.55 -4.28
CA PHE A 160 -22.52 -2.99 -2.97
C PHE A 160 -22.43 -1.82 -1.99
N THR A 161 -21.96 -0.66 -2.45
CA THR A 161 -21.94 0.60 -1.68
C THR A 161 -23.32 0.95 -1.17
N GLU A 162 -24.35 0.90 -2.01
CA GLU A 162 -25.73 1.18 -1.61
C GLU A 162 -26.21 0.22 -0.52
N ARG A 163 -25.90 -1.07 -0.68
CA ARG A 163 -26.26 -2.11 0.28
C ARG A 163 -25.58 -1.92 1.62
N VAL A 164 -24.27 -1.65 1.62
CA VAL A 164 -23.50 -1.37 2.84
C VAL A 164 -24.00 -0.10 3.51
N ARG A 165 -24.24 0.98 2.76
CA ARG A 165 -24.84 2.21 3.30
C ARG A 165 -26.20 1.96 3.94
N LYS A 166 -27.05 1.12 3.32
CA LYS A 166 -28.35 0.74 3.88
C LYS A 166 -28.19 -0.01 5.21
N ALA A 167 -27.19 -0.86 5.35
CA ALA A 167 -26.90 -1.58 6.60
C ALA A 167 -26.30 -0.67 7.69
N LEU A 168 -25.55 0.36 7.30
CA LEU A 168 -24.93 1.31 8.24
C LEU A 168 -25.87 2.42 8.73
N ARG A 169 -26.95 2.69 7.99
CA ARG A 169 -27.93 3.72 8.34
C ARG A 169 -28.66 3.38 9.64
N THR A 170 -28.77 4.38 10.50
CA THR A 170 -29.61 4.31 11.71
C THR A 170 -31.04 4.73 11.38
N SER A 171 -31.96 4.64 12.34
CA SER A 171 -33.37 5.06 12.20
C SER A 171 -33.58 6.49 11.67
N HIS A 172 -32.53 7.33 11.71
CA HIS A 172 -32.54 8.74 11.29
C HIS A 172 -32.01 8.95 9.85
N SER A 173 -31.88 7.90 9.04
CA SER A 173 -31.45 7.92 7.62
C SER A 173 -30.01 8.38 7.33
N GLU A 174 -29.28 8.88 8.32
CA GLU A 174 -27.87 9.25 8.23
C GLU A 174 -26.95 8.15 8.79
N ILE A 175 -25.71 8.09 8.28
CA ILE A 175 -24.67 7.16 8.75
C ILE A 175 -23.80 7.89 9.77
N PRO A 176 -23.84 7.52 11.06
CA PRO A 176 -23.06 8.18 12.11
C PRO A 176 -21.61 7.69 12.07
N TYR A 177 -20.82 8.11 11.07
CA TYR A 177 -19.44 7.65 10.86
C TYR A 177 -18.52 7.83 12.08
N LYS A 178 -18.81 8.81 12.95
CA LYS A 178 -18.10 9.04 14.23
C LYS A 178 -18.09 7.81 15.13
N ASP A 179 -19.19 7.05 15.18
CA ASP A 179 -19.37 5.89 16.06
C ASP A 179 -18.80 4.59 15.49
N TYR A 180 -18.37 4.63 14.23
CA TYR A 180 -17.79 3.51 13.52
C TYR A 180 -16.26 3.55 13.56
N THR A 181 -15.66 2.41 13.90
CA THR A 181 -14.25 2.15 13.63
C THR A 181 -14.12 1.51 12.25
N TYR A 182 -12.94 1.60 11.62
CA TYR A 182 -12.67 0.86 10.37
C TYR A 182 -12.96 -0.64 10.51
N GLY A 183 -12.66 -1.24 11.65
CA GLY A 183 -12.98 -2.63 11.94
C GLY A 183 -14.49 -2.92 11.85
N LYS A 184 -15.34 -2.07 12.43
CA LYS A 184 -16.80 -2.20 12.32
C LYS A 184 -17.28 -2.05 10.88
N LEU A 185 -16.76 -1.05 10.15
CA LEU A 185 -17.11 -0.85 8.72
C LEU A 185 -16.74 -2.06 7.87
N ILE A 186 -15.52 -2.57 8.04
CA ILE A 186 -15.03 -3.79 7.37
C ILE A 186 -15.90 -4.99 7.74
N GLY A 187 -16.32 -5.11 9.01
CA GLY A 187 -17.23 -6.16 9.47
C GLY A 187 -18.57 -6.12 8.73
N VAL A 188 -19.18 -4.94 8.61
CA VAL A 188 -20.43 -4.75 7.86
C VAL A 188 -20.25 -5.09 6.39
N CYS A 189 -19.18 -4.62 5.74
CA CYS A 189 -18.87 -5.01 4.35
C CYS A 189 -18.75 -6.54 4.22
N THR A 190 -18.00 -7.18 5.11
CA THR A 190 -17.80 -8.63 5.05
C THR A 190 -19.11 -9.39 5.20
N GLN A 191 -19.96 -8.97 6.14
CA GLN A 191 -21.27 -9.56 6.38
C GLN A 191 -22.20 -9.39 5.16
N GLU A 192 -22.27 -8.19 4.59
CA GLU A 192 -23.09 -7.96 3.39
C GLU A 192 -22.58 -8.72 2.16
N GLY A 193 -21.27 -8.91 2.04
CA GLY A 193 -20.67 -9.76 1.02
C GLY A 193 -21.11 -11.23 1.16
N ILE A 194 -21.08 -11.77 2.38
CA ILE A 194 -21.56 -13.14 2.68
C ILE A 194 -23.06 -13.26 2.39
N ASN A 195 -23.86 -12.27 2.80
CA ASN A 195 -25.31 -12.25 2.57
C ASN A 195 -25.63 -12.32 1.07
N MET A 196 -24.97 -11.52 0.22
CA MET A 196 -25.13 -11.60 -1.23
C MET A 196 -24.73 -12.95 -1.82
N CYS A 197 -23.63 -13.53 -1.37
CA CYS A 197 -23.20 -14.86 -1.82
C CYS A 197 -24.26 -15.92 -1.52
N ASN A 198 -24.86 -15.86 -0.33
CA ASN A 198 -25.93 -16.77 0.08
C ASN A 198 -27.20 -16.57 -0.75
N GLU A 199 -27.62 -15.33 -1.00
CA GLU A 199 -28.77 -14.99 -1.85
C GLU A 199 -28.58 -15.49 -3.28
N LEU A 200 -27.40 -15.30 -3.87
CA LEU A 200 -27.08 -15.79 -5.21
C LEU A 200 -27.09 -17.32 -5.28
N LYS A 201 -26.57 -17.99 -4.25
CA LYS A 201 -26.59 -19.45 -4.14
C LYS A 201 -28.02 -19.98 -4.07
N LEU A 202 -28.86 -19.39 -3.22
CA LEU A 202 -30.26 -19.75 -3.09
C LEU A 202 -31.04 -19.51 -4.40
N SER A 203 -30.83 -18.36 -5.03
CA SER A 203 -31.45 -18.01 -6.32
C SER A 203 -31.11 -19.02 -7.42
N ARG A 204 -29.84 -19.49 -7.48
CA ARG A 204 -29.43 -20.55 -8.42
C ARG A 204 -30.12 -21.89 -8.11
N GLN A 205 -30.20 -22.28 -6.84
CA GLN A 205 -30.89 -23.52 -6.44
C GLN A 205 -32.37 -23.50 -6.83
N VAL A 206 -33.06 -22.38 -6.58
CA VAL A 206 -34.48 -22.21 -6.96
C VAL A 206 -34.66 -22.31 -8.48
N LYS A 207 -33.76 -21.72 -9.28
CA LYS A 207 -33.81 -21.84 -10.75
C LYS A 207 -33.61 -23.29 -11.21
N MET A 208 -32.64 -24.01 -10.64
CA MET A 208 -32.39 -25.42 -10.97
C MET A 208 -33.57 -26.32 -10.59
N ALA A 209 -34.19 -26.10 -9.42
CA ALA A 209 -35.36 -26.85 -8.98
C ALA A 209 -36.57 -26.65 -9.91
N LYS A 210 -36.79 -25.42 -10.41
CA LYS A 210 -37.84 -25.13 -11.39
C LYS A 210 -37.62 -25.85 -12.73
N LEU A 211 -36.37 -25.89 -13.21
CA LEU A 211 -36.03 -26.61 -14.44
C LEU A 211 -36.27 -28.12 -14.29
N LYS A 212 -35.83 -28.70 -13.17
CA LYS A 212 -36.05 -30.13 -12.89
C LYS A 212 -37.53 -30.50 -12.78
N LYS A 213 -38.33 -29.67 -12.09
CA LYS A 213 -39.78 -29.87 -12.01
C LYS A 213 -40.45 -29.84 -13.38
N ARG A 214 -39.97 -29.00 -14.29
CA ARG A 214 -40.50 -28.91 -15.67
C ARG A 214 -40.17 -30.17 -16.47
N SER A 215 -38.94 -30.69 -16.40
CA SER A 215 -38.58 -31.93 -17.09
C SER A 215 -39.35 -33.14 -16.53
N GLU A 216 -39.55 -33.22 -15.21
CA GLU A 216 -40.33 -34.29 -14.57
C GLU A 216 -41.81 -34.27 -15.03
N LEU A 217 -42.40 -33.07 -15.23
CA LEU A 217 -43.76 -32.91 -15.77
C LEU A 217 -43.84 -33.26 -17.26
N GLU A 218 -42.82 -32.92 -18.05
CA GLU A 218 -42.73 -33.28 -19.47
C GLU A 218 -42.57 -34.81 -19.64
N GLU A 219 -41.84 -35.48 -18.75
CA GLU A 219 -41.69 -36.94 -18.71
C GLU A 219 -42.97 -37.65 -18.20
N PHE A 220 -43.70 -37.07 -17.24
CA PHE A 220 -44.97 -37.64 -16.74
C PHE A 220 -46.11 -37.58 -17.76
N CYS A 221 -46.12 -36.57 -18.63
CA CYS A 221 -47.17 -36.38 -19.64
C CYS A 221 -46.90 -37.11 -20.97
N ALA A 222 -45.74 -37.78 -21.11
CA ALA A 222 -45.34 -38.57 -22.28
C ALA A 222 -45.73 -40.04 -22.12
#